data_AF-A0A9E7IQH0-F1
#
_entry.id   AF-A0A9E7IQH0-F1
#
_cell.length_a   1.000
_cell.length_b   1.000
_cell.length_c   1.000
_cell.angle_alpha   90.00
_cell.angle_beta   90.00
_cell.angle_gamma   90.00
#
_symmetry.space_group_name_H-M   'P 1'
#
loop_
_entity.id
_entity.type
_entity.pdbx_description
1 polymer ?
#
loop_
_entity_poly.entity_id
_entity_poly.type
_entity_poly.pdbx_seq_one_letter_code
_entity_poly.pdbx_strand_id
1 'polypeptide(L)'
;MIPLSNIFGFTIPEIASNFIEINGYLIFVILGYLLSVMDVSRVKRIIIYIIGILSVIIRYGYTYCMSINANMLIDHLFDYTSLLSVFLAVSVFLLIKNISWDKLNEKSVAVLASCTMGVYLIHIQIKYTIFNTIFPFAQTNLIYRILGTFCLYILSVIIVLLIKKMPIINKVVQ
;
A
#
# COMPACT_ATOMS: atom_id res chain seq x y z
N MET A 1 -8.40 -11.81 12.40
CA MET A 1 -9.81 -11.77 11.96
C MET A 1 -10.45 -13.08 12.37
N ILE A 2 -11.57 -13.09 13.09
CA ILE A 2 -12.41 -14.30 13.13
C ILE A 2 -13.04 -14.34 11.74
N PRO A 3 -12.69 -15.31 10.87
CA PRO A 3 -13.30 -15.38 9.55
C PRO A 3 -14.82 -15.46 9.71
N LEU A 4 -15.57 -14.83 8.81
CA LEU A 4 -17.05 -14.79 8.85
C LEU A 4 -17.66 -16.19 9.03
N SER A 5 -16.92 -17.23 8.63
CA SER A 5 -17.24 -18.64 8.81
C SER A 5 -17.40 -19.09 10.27
N ASN A 6 -16.64 -18.51 11.20
CA ASN A 6 -16.72 -18.83 12.62
C ASN A 6 -17.94 -18.22 13.32
N ILE A 7 -18.58 -17.21 12.72
CA ILE A 7 -19.85 -16.65 13.19
C ILE A 7 -21.02 -17.62 12.90
N PHE A 8 -20.89 -18.42 11.83
CA PHE A 8 -21.90 -19.40 11.40
C PHE A 8 -21.55 -20.85 11.78
N GLY A 9 -20.50 -21.07 12.59
CA GLY A 9 -20.10 -22.42 13.03
C GLY A 9 -19.46 -23.30 11.94
N PHE A 10 -19.05 -22.73 10.80
CA PHE A 10 -18.36 -23.47 9.75
C PHE A 10 -16.84 -23.28 9.87
N THR A 11 -16.11 -24.36 10.11
CA THR A 11 -14.65 -24.38 10.01
C THR A 11 -14.26 -24.50 8.53
N ILE A 12 -14.05 -23.37 7.85
CA ILE A 12 -13.53 -23.37 6.48
C ILE A 12 -12.10 -23.90 6.51
N PRO A 13 -11.74 -24.91 5.68
CA PRO A 13 -10.37 -25.38 5.57
C PRO A 13 -9.41 -24.23 5.25
N GLU A 14 -8.22 -24.22 5.85
CA GLU A 14 -7.23 -23.15 5.69
C GLU A 14 -6.84 -22.88 4.21
N ILE A 15 -6.94 -23.91 3.38
CA ILE A 15 -6.81 -23.80 1.91
C ILE A 15 -7.91 -22.89 1.35
N ALA A 16 -9.16 -23.11 1.73
CA ALA A 16 -10.29 -22.33 1.25
C ALA A 16 -10.27 -20.88 1.80
N SER A 17 -9.76 -20.61 3.01
CA SER A 17 -9.55 -19.23 3.48
C SER A 17 -8.49 -18.50 2.65
N ASN A 18 -7.37 -19.15 2.33
CA ASN A 18 -6.33 -18.57 1.48
C ASN A 18 -6.85 -18.30 0.05
N PHE A 19 -7.68 -19.19 -0.50
CA PHE A 19 -8.35 -18.94 -1.78
C PHE A 19 -9.30 -17.74 -1.71
N ILE A 20 -10.04 -17.54 -0.61
CA ILE A 20 -10.91 -16.37 -0.43
C ILE A 20 -10.10 -15.07 -0.35
N GLU A 21 -8.96 -15.08 0.34
CA GLU A 21 -8.06 -13.90 0.44
C GLU A 21 -7.44 -13.53 -0.90
N ILE A 22 -6.95 -14.51 -1.68
CA ILE A 22 -6.44 -14.28 -3.04
C ILE A 22 -7.52 -13.69 -3.95
N ASN A 23 -8.75 -14.20 -3.87
CA ASN A 23 -9.89 -13.63 -4.57
C ASN A 23 -10.22 -12.20 -4.11
N GLY A 24 -9.99 -11.90 -2.83
CA GLY A 24 -10.16 -10.56 -2.26
C GLY A 24 -9.26 -9.52 -2.94
N TYR A 25 -8.05 -9.88 -3.38
CA TYR A 25 -7.15 -8.94 -4.07
C TYR A 25 -7.50 -8.73 -5.56
N LEU A 26 -8.19 -9.68 -6.21
CA LEU A 26 -8.62 -9.53 -7.60
C LEU A 26 -9.54 -8.33 -7.81
N ILE A 27 -10.26 -7.91 -6.76
CA ILE A 27 -11.12 -6.71 -6.81
C ILE A 27 -10.34 -5.47 -7.25
N PHE A 28 -9.08 -5.32 -6.83
CA PHE A 28 -8.25 -4.17 -7.18
C PHE A 28 -7.84 -4.20 -8.66
N VAL A 29 -7.56 -5.38 -9.21
CA VAL A 29 -7.23 -5.55 -10.63
C VAL A 29 -8.45 -5.22 -11.49
N ILE A 30 -9.62 -5.77 -11.14
CA ILE A 30 -10.88 -5.55 -11.87
C ILE A 30 -11.29 -4.08 -11.79
N LEU A 31 -11.29 -3.48 -10.60
CA LEU A 31 -11.63 -2.06 -10.41
C LEU A 31 -10.63 -1.14 -11.12
N GLY A 32 -9.33 -1.44 -11.06
CA GLY A 32 -8.31 -0.69 -11.77
C GLY A 32 -8.54 -0.68 -13.28
N TYR A 33 -8.82 -1.85 -13.87
CA TYR A 33 -9.18 -1.96 -15.29
C TYR A 33 -10.45 -1.18 -15.62
N LEU A 34 -11.52 -1.39 -14.84
CA LEU A 34 -12.80 -0.72 -15.04
C LEU A 34 -12.65 0.82 -15.02
N LEU A 35 -11.98 1.35 -13.99
CA LEU A 35 -11.73 2.78 -13.84
C LEU A 35 -10.80 3.34 -14.91
N SER A 36 -9.92 2.51 -15.48
CA SER A 36 -9.03 2.93 -16.57
C SER A 36 -9.80 3.20 -17.87
N VAL A 37 -10.78 2.37 -18.21
CA VAL A 37 -11.56 2.49 -19.45
C VAL A 37 -12.77 3.42 -19.29
N MET A 38 -13.35 3.51 -18.09
CA MET A 38 -14.54 4.34 -17.87
C MET A 38 -14.22 5.83 -17.76
N ASP A 39 -15.07 6.65 -18.38
CA ASP A 39 -15.11 8.08 -18.14
C ASP A 39 -15.98 8.42 -16.94
N VAL A 40 -15.33 8.81 -15.84
CA VAL A 40 -16.00 9.18 -14.60
C VAL A 40 -16.29 10.68 -14.61
N SER A 41 -17.59 11.03 -14.59
CA SER A 41 -18.04 12.42 -14.56
C SER A 41 -17.54 13.19 -13.34
N ARG A 42 -17.40 14.51 -13.47
CA ARG A 42 -16.83 15.38 -12.43
C ARG A 42 -17.52 15.23 -11.07
N VAL A 43 -18.86 15.13 -11.06
CA VAL A 43 -19.64 14.96 -9.83
C VAL A 43 -19.32 13.63 -9.15
N LYS A 44 -19.31 12.53 -9.90
CA LYS A 44 -18.98 11.19 -9.36
C LYS A 44 -17.55 11.15 -8.81
N ARG A 45 -16.60 11.80 -9.48
CA ARG A 45 -15.21 11.91 -8.98
C ARG A 45 -15.13 12.63 -7.63
N ILE A 46 -15.83 13.76 -7.49
CA ILE A 46 -15.84 14.51 -6.22
C ILE A 46 -16.40 13.65 -5.09
N ILE A 47 -17.51 12.94 -5.35
CA ILE A 47 -18.09 12.01 -4.37
C ILE A 47 -17.07 10.94 -3.96
N ILE A 48 -16.39 10.32 -4.94
CA ILE A 48 -15.36 9.30 -4.66
C ILE A 48 -14.21 9.87 -3.84
N TYR A 49 -13.75 11.10 -4.12
CA TYR A 49 -12.70 11.74 -3.34
C TYR A 49 -13.13 12.00 -1.89
N ILE A 50 -14.36 12.47 -1.68
CA ILE A 50 -14.92 12.65 -0.34
C ILE A 50 -14.97 11.32 0.40
N ILE A 51 -15.46 10.25 -0.23
CA ILE A 51 -15.52 8.91 0.36
C ILE A 51 -14.11 8.40 0.68
N GLY A 52 -13.13 8.62 -0.19
CA GLY A 52 -11.74 8.24 0.05
C GLY A 52 -11.14 8.96 1.26
N ILE A 53 -11.38 10.26 1.40
CA ILE A 53 -10.93 11.04 2.57
C ILE A 53 -11.62 10.57 3.85
N LEU A 54 -12.94 10.36 3.81
CA LEU A 54 -13.68 9.80 4.94
C LEU A 54 -13.16 8.41 5.34
N SER A 55 -12.81 7.57 4.37
CA SER A 55 -12.23 6.25 4.63
C SER A 55 -10.92 6.36 5.41
N VAL A 56 -10.05 7.32 5.07
CA VAL A 56 -8.81 7.59 5.82
C VAL A 56 -9.13 8.06 7.24
N ILE A 57 -10.03 9.03 7.38
CA ILE A 57 -10.41 9.59 8.70
C ILE A 57 -10.98 8.50 9.60
N ILE A 58 -11.91 7.68 9.09
CA ILE A 58 -12.51 6.58 9.85
C ILE A 58 -11.43 5.57 10.23
N ARG A 59 -10.57 5.16 9.29
CA ARG A 59 -9.53 4.15 9.52
C ARG A 59 -8.57 4.57 10.64
N TYR A 60 -7.99 5.77 10.55
CA TYR A 60 -7.07 6.25 11.57
C TYR A 60 -7.77 6.67 12.87
N GLY A 61 -8.93 7.32 12.79
CA GLY A 61 -9.69 7.77 13.96
C GLY A 61 -10.21 6.61 14.80
N TYR A 62 -10.80 5.60 14.17
CA TYR A 62 -11.26 4.39 14.86
C TYR A 62 -10.09 3.65 15.51
N THR A 63 -9.00 3.41 14.76
CA THR A 63 -7.81 2.75 15.31
C THR A 63 -7.23 3.53 16.47
N TYR A 64 -7.18 4.86 16.41
CA TYR A 64 -6.69 5.69 17.51
C TYR A 64 -7.57 5.56 18.77
N CYS A 65 -8.88 5.76 18.64
CA CYS A 65 -9.81 5.69 19.77
C CYS A 65 -9.84 4.30 20.41
N MET A 66 -9.88 3.25 19.60
CA MET A 66 -9.90 1.87 20.09
C MET A 66 -8.57 1.47 20.71
N SER A 67 -7.44 1.87 20.11
CA SER A 67 -6.12 1.50 20.63
C SER A 67 -5.82 2.16 21.98
N ILE A 68 -6.26 3.39 22.20
CA ILE A 68 -6.12 4.06 23.50
C ILE A 68 -6.97 3.36 24.56
N ASN A 69 -8.23 3.05 24.24
CA ASN A 69 -9.13 2.39 25.20
C ASN A 69 -8.63 0.98 25.58
N ALA A 70 -7.99 0.27 24.64
CA ALA A 70 -7.48 -1.07 24.86
C ALA A 70 -6.02 -1.14 25.36
N ASN A 71 -5.31 -0.01 25.45
CA ASN A 71 -3.86 0.06 25.71
C ASN A 71 -3.01 -0.87 24.82
N MET A 72 -3.52 -1.19 23.63
CA MET A 72 -2.89 -2.09 22.65
C MET A 72 -3.27 -1.62 21.25
N LEU A 73 -2.44 -1.91 20.25
CA LEU A 73 -2.74 -1.58 18.86
C LEU A 73 -3.95 -2.39 18.36
N ILE A 74 -5.01 -1.68 17.95
CA ILE A 74 -6.19 -2.27 17.29
C ILE A 74 -6.23 -1.81 15.83
N ASP A 75 -5.89 -2.72 14.92
CA ASP A 75 -5.69 -2.45 13.49
C ASP A 75 -6.73 -3.14 12.60
N HIS A 76 -7.92 -3.46 13.11
CA HIS A 76 -8.97 -4.18 12.36
C HIS A 76 -9.36 -3.55 11.02
N LEU A 77 -9.33 -2.22 10.91
CA LEU A 77 -9.63 -1.52 9.66
C LEU A 77 -8.43 -1.46 8.69
N PHE A 78 -7.27 -2.00 9.08
CA PHE A 78 -6.08 -2.01 8.26
C PHE A 78 -5.99 -3.17 7.26
N ASP A 79 -6.97 -4.05 7.25
CA ASP A 79 -7.04 -5.10 6.24
C ASP A 79 -7.09 -4.54 4.81
N TYR A 80 -6.36 -5.18 3.90
CA TYR A 80 -6.23 -4.76 2.51
C TYR A 80 -7.53 -4.95 1.74
N THR A 81 -8.30 -5.99 2.07
CA THR A 81 -9.60 -6.24 1.42
C THR A 81 -10.75 -5.46 2.05
N SER A 82 -10.47 -4.68 3.11
CA SER A 82 -11.49 -3.86 3.75
C SER A 82 -12.06 -2.82 2.77
N LEU A 83 -13.35 -2.56 2.91
CA LEU A 83 -14.09 -1.62 2.07
C LEU A 83 -13.50 -0.20 2.13
N LEU A 84 -12.93 0.20 3.28
CA LEU A 84 -12.23 1.48 3.44
C LEU A 84 -10.94 1.53 2.60
N SER A 85 -10.18 0.43 2.55
CA SER A 85 -8.98 0.30 1.70
C SER A 85 -9.36 0.37 0.21
N VAL A 86 -10.45 -0.28 -0.19
CA VAL A 86 -10.94 -0.25 -1.58
C VAL A 86 -11.33 1.17 -2.00
N PHE A 87 -12.12 1.88 -1.20
CA PHE A 87 -12.49 3.26 -1.51
C PHE A 87 -11.31 4.21 -1.58
N LEU A 88 -10.33 4.04 -0.68
CA LEU A 88 -9.09 4.80 -0.73
C LEU A 88 -8.32 4.53 -2.03
N ALA A 89 -8.16 3.26 -2.42
CA ALA A 89 -7.46 2.88 -3.64
C ALA A 89 -8.15 3.44 -4.90
N VAL A 90 -9.47 3.34 -4.98
CA VAL A 90 -10.28 3.90 -6.09
C VAL A 90 -10.13 5.42 -6.18
N SER A 91 -10.15 6.11 -5.03
CA SER A 91 -9.94 7.55 -4.95
C SER A 91 -8.56 7.97 -5.46
N VAL A 92 -7.50 7.31 -4.99
CA VAL A 92 -6.11 7.58 -5.42
C VAL A 92 -5.92 7.25 -6.90
N PHE A 93 -6.49 6.14 -7.38
CA PHE A 93 -6.41 5.76 -8.79
C PHE A 93 -7.03 6.83 -9.70
N LEU A 94 -8.24 7.30 -9.37
CA LEU A 94 -8.88 8.36 -10.15
C LEU A 94 -8.12 9.68 -10.07
N LEU A 95 -7.54 10.01 -8.93
CA LEU A 95 -6.69 11.20 -8.79
C LEU A 95 -5.52 11.13 -9.77
N ILE A 96 -4.77 10.02 -9.77
CA ILE A 96 -3.62 9.80 -10.66
C ILE A 96 -4.04 9.80 -12.13
N LYS A 97 -5.17 9.16 -12.47
CA LYS A 97 -5.71 9.12 -13.85
C LYS A 97 -6.04 10.51 -14.39
N ASN A 98 -6.49 11.44 -13.54
CA ASN A 98 -6.93 12.78 -13.98
C ASN A 98 -5.81 13.85 -13.92
N ILE A 99 -4.59 13.49 -13.49
CA ILE A 99 -3.43 14.39 -13.57
C ILE A 99 -2.89 14.40 -15.00
N SER A 100 -2.57 15.58 -15.53
CA SER A 100 -1.85 15.69 -16.80
C SER A 100 -0.36 15.38 -16.61
N TRP A 101 0.14 14.43 -17.37
CA TRP A 101 1.51 13.94 -17.26
C TRP A 101 2.45 14.52 -18.33
N ASP A 102 2.00 15.51 -19.11
CA ASP A 102 2.68 16.07 -20.29
C ASP A 102 4.09 16.63 -20.01
N LYS A 103 4.39 16.97 -18.74
CA LYS A 103 5.68 17.52 -18.31
C LYS A 103 6.64 16.48 -17.71
N LEU A 104 6.24 15.22 -17.62
CA LEU A 104 7.09 14.18 -17.06
C LEU A 104 8.10 13.67 -18.08
N ASN A 105 9.34 13.51 -17.63
CA ASN A 105 10.38 12.85 -18.41
C ASN A 105 10.17 11.33 -18.35
N GLU A 106 9.70 10.76 -19.46
CA GLU A 106 9.43 9.32 -19.61
C GLU A 106 10.61 8.44 -19.17
N LYS A 107 11.85 8.87 -19.45
CA LYS A 107 13.05 8.11 -19.07
C LYS A 107 13.20 8.01 -17.55
N SER A 108 13.00 9.11 -16.84
CA SER A 108 13.08 9.13 -15.38
C SER A 108 11.97 8.31 -14.74
N VAL A 109 10.75 8.37 -15.30
CA VAL A 109 9.60 7.57 -14.85
C VAL A 109 9.86 6.09 -15.08
N ALA A 110 10.38 5.69 -16.24
CA ALA A 110 10.71 4.30 -16.55
C ALA A 110 11.81 3.76 -15.61
N VAL A 111 12.84 4.56 -15.32
CA VAL A 111 13.88 4.17 -14.36
C VAL A 111 13.27 3.98 -12.98
N LEU A 112 12.44 4.91 -12.49
CA LEU A 112 11.82 4.78 -11.18
C LEU A 112 10.85 3.59 -11.11
N ALA A 113 10.01 3.41 -12.13
CA ALA A 113 9.09 2.28 -12.26
C ALA A 113 9.84 0.95 -12.22
N SER A 114 10.97 0.85 -12.93
CA SER A 114 11.80 -0.35 -12.92
C SER A 114 12.38 -0.66 -11.52
N CYS A 115 12.51 0.33 -10.64
CA CYS A 115 13.06 0.14 -9.30
C CYS A 115 12.01 -0.31 -8.27
N THR A 116 10.71 -0.16 -8.56
CA THR A 116 9.62 -0.46 -7.60
C THR A 116 9.67 -1.89 -7.07
N MET A 117 9.88 -2.88 -7.95
CA MET A 117 10.02 -4.28 -7.56
C MET A 117 11.24 -4.52 -6.67
N GLY A 118 12.39 -3.91 -7.02
CA GLY A 118 13.60 -4.01 -6.20
C GLY A 118 13.39 -3.42 -4.81
N VAL A 119 12.75 -2.24 -4.73
CA VAL A 119 12.42 -1.59 -3.45
C VAL A 119 11.51 -2.47 -2.63
N TYR A 120 10.46 -3.05 -3.24
CA TYR A 120 9.56 -3.97 -2.57
C TYR A 120 10.32 -5.16 -1.93
N LEU A 121 11.33 -5.71 -2.61
CA LEU A 121 12.08 -6.85 -2.10
C LEU A 121 13.03 -6.51 -0.95
N ILE A 122 13.60 -5.29 -0.90
CA ILE A 122 14.69 -4.95 0.05
C ILE A 122 14.27 -4.02 1.20
N HIS A 123 13.15 -3.29 1.06
CA HIS A 123 12.79 -2.24 2.01
C HIS A 123 12.54 -2.79 3.42
N ILE A 124 12.02 -4.01 3.55
CA ILE A 124 11.75 -4.65 4.84
C ILE A 124 13.04 -5.08 5.53
N GLN A 125 14.03 -5.56 4.77
CA GLN A 125 15.36 -5.93 5.28
C GLN A 125 16.11 -4.66 5.70
N ILE A 126 16.06 -3.59 4.90
CA ILE A 126 16.62 -2.29 5.27
C ILE A 126 15.98 -1.77 6.57
N LYS A 127 14.66 -1.90 6.71
CA LYS A 127 13.94 -1.53 7.93
C LYS A 127 14.53 -2.22 9.16
N TYR A 128 14.64 -3.54 9.11
CA TYR A 128 15.07 -4.35 10.25
C TYR A 128 16.57 -4.25 10.53
N THR A 129 17.41 -4.21 9.51
CA THR A 129 18.87 -4.26 9.67
C THR A 129 19.49 -2.89 9.93
N ILE A 130 19.02 -1.84 9.24
CA ILE A 130 19.64 -0.51 9.29
C ILE A 130 18.81 0.41 10.19
N PHE A 131 17.53 0.57 9.87
CA PHE A 131 16.69 1.57 10.55
C PHE A 131 16.45 1.25 12.02
N ASN A 132 16.12 -0.01 12.35
CA ASN A 132 15.89 -0.41 13.75
C ASN A 132 17.19 -0.47 14.58
N THR A 133 18.33 -0.78 13.96
CA THR A 133 19.62 -0.84 14.66
C THR A 133 20.15 0.56 14.98
N ILE A 134 20.03 1.51 14.05
CA ILE A 134 20.53 2.89 14.24
C ILE A 134 19.55 3.72 15.09
N PHE A 135 18.24 3.44 15.01
CA PHE A 135 17.22 4.20 15.73
C PHE A 135 16.26 3.25 16.48
N PRO A 136 16.61 2.80 17.69
CA PRO A 136 15.77 1.86 18.46
C PRO A 136 14.42 2.45 18.89
N PHE A 137 14.38 3.75 19.21
CA PHE A 137 13.18 4.48 19.65
C PHE A 137 12.34 5.06 18.50
N ALA A 138 12.73 4.74 17.27
CA ALA A 138 12.06 5.09 16.04
C ALA A 138 10.55 4.79 16.02
N GLN A 139 10.18 3.65 16.60
CA GLN A 139 8.84 3.09 16.40
C GLN A 139 7.78 3.77 17.27
N THR A 140 8.19 4.40 18.37
CA THR A 140 7.28 5.11 19.29
C THR A 140 7.11 6.58 18.90
N ASN A 141 8.09 7.19 18.22
CA ASN A 141 8.02 8.59 17.83
C ASN A 141 7.28 8.77 16.49
N LEU A 142 6.20 9.56 16.51
CA LEU A 142 5.38 9.86 15.34
C LEU A 142 6.17 10.55 14.21
N ILE A 143 7.07 11.46 14.55
CA ILE A 143 7.91 12.18 13.57
C ILE A 143 8.80 11.19 12.82
N TYR A 144 9.35 10.21 13.53
CA TYR A 144 10.18 9.18 12.92
C TYR A 144 9.35 8.24 12.04
N ARG A 145 8.14 7.87 12.45
CA ARG A 145 7.26 7.03 11.61
C ARG A 145 6.93 7.71 10.28
N ILE A 146 6.73 9.02 10.27
CA ILE A 146 6.45 9.78 9.05
C ILE A 146 7.73 9.97 8.24
N LEU A 147 8.72 10.66 8.78
CA LEU A 147 9.94 11.00 8.03
C LEU A 147 10.81 9.78 7.72
N GLY A 148 10.90 8.84 8.66
CA GLY A 148 11.67 7.62 8.49
C GLY A 148 11.14 6.73 7.37
N THR A 149 9.83 6.75 7.09
CA THR A 149 9.26 6.02 5.95
C THR A 149 9.77 6.60 4.62
N PHE A 150 9.83 7.92 4.49
CA PHE A 150 10.38 8.56 3.29
C PHE A 150 11.89 8.31 3.15
N CYS A 151 12.65 8.44 4.24
CA CYS A 151 14.08 8.15 4.23
C CYS A 151 14.38 6.70 3.85
N LEU A 152 13.60 5.75 4.38
CA LEU A 152 13.72 4.33 4.08
C LEU A 152 13.43 4.05 2.60
N TYR A 153 12.39 4.66 2.04
CA TYR A 153 12.07 4.54 0.62
C TYR A 153 13.19 5.09 -0.26
N ILE A 154 13.69 6.30 0.02
CA ILE A 154 14.79 6.92 -0.73
C ILE A 154 16.06 6.05 -0.67
N LEU A 155 16.41 5.56 0.53
CA LEU A 155 17.55 4.67 0.71
C LEU A 155 17.39 3.38 -0.10
N SER A 156 16.19 2.79 -0.09
CA SER A 156 15.88 1.60 -0.87
C SER A 156 16.05 1.85 -2.37
N VAL A 157 15.54 2.97 -2.89
CA VAL A 157 15.72 3.36 -4.30
C VAL A 157 17.20 3.51 -4.66
N ILE A 158 17.99 4.18 -3.80
CA ILE A 158 19.43 4.35 -4.02
C ILE A 158 20.14 3.00 -4.11
N ILE A 159 19.87 2.09 -3.17
CA ILE A 159 20.48 0.75 -3.16
C ILE A 159 20.09 -0.03 -4.42
N VAL A 160 18.82 -0.02 -4.83
CA VAL A 160 18.37 -0.69 -6.07
C VAL A 160 19.07 -0.12 -7.30
N LEU A 161 19.24 1.19 -7.38
CA LEU A 161 19.95 1.83 -8.49
C LEU A 161 21.44 1.45 -8.51
N LEU A 162 22.08 1.32 -7.35
CA LEU A 162 23.46 0.86 -7.24
C LEU A 162 23.59 -0.61 -7.68
N ILE A 163 22.68 -1.48 -7.24
CA ILE A 163 22.67 -2.90 -7.64
C ILE A 163 22.49 -3.03 -9.16
N LYS A 164 21.59 -2.24 -9.76
CA LYS A 164 21.39 -2.24 -11.22
C LYS A 164 22.61 -1.77 -12.02
N LYS A 165 23.49 -0.97 -11.43
CA LYS A 165 24.75 -0.58 -12.06
C LYS A 165 25.82 -1.67 -12.01
N MET A 166 25.64 -2.71 -11.18
CA MET A 166 26.59 -3.82 -11.10
C MET A 166 26.37 -4.81 -12.27
N PRO A 167 27.37 -5.06 -13.13
CA PRO A 167 27.22 -5.77 -14.41
C PRO A 167 26.97 -7.28 -14.32
N ILE A 168 26.74 -7.82 -13.11
CA ILE A 168 26.64 -9.27 -12.86
C ILE A 168 25.20 -9.81 -13.12
N ILE A 169 24.18 -8.95 -13.06
CA ILE A 169 22.75 -9.36 -13.19
C ILE A 169 22.19 -9.13 -14.61
N ASN A 170 22.92 -8.46 -15.51
CA ASN A 170 22.49 -8.27 -16.90
C ASN A 170 22.58 -9.53 -17.79
N LYS A 171 22.99 -10.68 -17.25
CA LYS A 171 23.09 -11.95 -17.98
C LYS A 171 22.00 -12.98 -17.66
N VAL A 172 21.17 -12.76 -16.65
CA VAL A 172 20.16 -13.75 -16.21
C VAL A 172 18.72 -13.30 -16.50
N VAL A 173 18.51 -12.03 -16.84
CA VAL A 173 17.20 -11.48 -17.22
C VAL A 173 17.36 -10.79 -18.57
N GLN A 174 17.36 -11.60 -19.62
CA GLN A 174 17.11 -11.16 -20.99
C GLN A 174 15.85 -11.86 -21.48
#